data_AF-A0A1R4GFC8-F1
#
_entry.id   AF-A0A1R4GFC8-F1
#
_cell.length_a   1.000
_cell.length_b   1.000
_cell.length_c   1.000
_cell.angle_alpha   90.00
_cell.angle_beta   90.00
_cell.angle_gamma   90.00
#
_symmetry.space_group_name_H-M   'P 1'
#
loop_
_entity.id
_entity.type
_entity.pdbx_description
1 polymer ?
#
loop_
_entity_poly.entity_id
_entity_poly.type
_entity_poly.pdbx_seq_one_letter_code
_entity_poly.pdbx_strand_id
1 'polypeptide(L)'
;MTIDTCADESTGMLSGIHRTEIEAVRRECVELANALRGYKGEFGGEIRGAIEGAELPGWFSSARLLYDLARDLVRVNVVACETGCEALAAQYDFAAWLLEQQIAVEFW
;
A
#
# COMPACT_ATOMS: atom_id res chain seq x y z
N MET A 1 27.74 46.80 12.62
CA MET A 1 26.72 46.40 11.63
C MET A 1 26.66 44.89 11.71
N THR A 2 25.79 44.40 12.59
CA THR A 2 25.71 42.98 13.01
C THR A 2 24.24 42.70 13.26
N ILE A 3 23.49 42.60 12.16
CA ILE A 3 22.10 42.16 12.12
C ILE A 3 22.01 41.34 10.84
N ASP A 4 22.39 40.06 10.89
CA ASP A 4 22.13 39.13 9.78
C ASP A 4 22.19 37.65 10.20
N THR A 5 22.81 37.31 11.33
CA THR A 5 22.95 35.89 11.74
C THR A 5 21.68 35.25 12.30
N CYS A 6 20.75 36.02 12.88
CA CYS A 6 19.53 35.43 13.49
C CYS A 6 18.43 35.07 12.46
N ALA A 7 18.42 35.71 11.29
CA ALA A 7 17.47 35.39 10.22
C ALA A 7 17.84 34.06 9.53
N ASP A 8 19.14 33.80 9.33
CA ASP A 8 19.62 32.54 8.75
C ASP A 8 19.41 31.34 9.69
N GLU A 9 19.64 31.50 11.01
CA GLU A 9 19.46 30.40 11.98
C GLU A 9 17.99 29.99 12.15
N SER A 10 17.06 30.95 12.15
CA SER A 10 15.62 30.67 12.26
C SER A 10 15.03 30.06 10.99
N THR A 11 15.49 30.52 9.82
CA THR A 11 15.08 29.97 8.53
C THR A 11 15.66 28.56 8.32
N GLY A 12 16.91 28.33 8.72
CA GLY A 12 17.56 27.00 8.70
C GLY A 12 16.90 25.97 9.62
N MET A 13 16.40 26.39 10.79
CA MET A 13 15.59 25.52 11.66
C MET A 13 14.24 25.16 11.03
N LEU A 14 13.54 26.15 10.44
CA LEU A 14 12.25 25.91 9.79
C LEU A 14 12.40 25.00 8.56
N SER A 15 13.46 25.16 7.77
CA SER A 15 13.76 24.25 6.66
C SER A 15 14.10 22.83 7.15
N GLY A 16 14.81 22.69 8.27
CA GLY A 16 15.13 21.40 8.89
C GLY A 16 13.90 20.67 9.45
N ILE A 17 12.98 21.40 10.09
CA ILE A 17 11.70 20.86 10.58
C ILE A 17 10.86 20.38 9.39
N HIS A 18 10.70 21.20 8.35
CA HIS A 18 9.94 20.80 7.16
C HIS A 18 10.56 19.61 6.43
N ARG A 19 11.89 19.54 6.32
CA ARG A 19 12.56 18.35 5.77
C ARG A 19 12.25 17.10 6.57
N THR A 20 12.29 17.18 7.89
CA THR A 20 12.00 16.05 8.79
C THR A 20 10.56 15.56 8.64
N GLU A 21 9.60 16.48 8.51
CA GLU A 21 8.19 16.16 8.27
C GLU A 21 7.99 15.46 6.93
N ILE A 22 8.58 15.97 5.85
CA ILE A 22 8.50 15.36 4.51
C ILE A 22 9.14 13.97 4.51
N GLU A 23 10.29 13.79 5.16
CA GLU A 23 10.95 12.50 5.31
C GLU A 23 10.11 11.49 6.13
N ALA A 24 9.35 11.96 7.12
CA ALA A 24 8.43 11.14 7.89
C ALA A 24 7.24 10.68 7.03
N VAL A 25 6.58 11.59 6.31
CA VAL A 25 5.46 11.24 5.40
C VAL A 25 5.91 10.27 4.31
N ARG A 26 7.10 10.45 3.76
CA ARG A 26 7.69 9.51 2.79
C ARG A 26 7.83 8.11 3.40
N ARG A 27 8.33 8.01 4.63
CA ARG A 27 8.48 6.72 5.33
C ARG A 27 7.14 6.04 5.54
N GLU A 28 6.13 6.79 5.99
CA GLU A 28 4.76 6.27 6.15
C GLU A 28 4.20 5.74 4.83
N CYS A 29 4.44 6.43 3.71
CA CYS A 29 4.04 5.97 2.39
C CYS A 29 4.69 4.62 2.04
N VAL A 30 6.00 4.47 2.28
CA VAL A 30 6.71 3.20 2.05
C VAL A 30 6.19 2.09 2.96
N GLU A 31 5.93 2.38 4.24
CA GLU A 31 5.38 1.43 5.20
C GLU A 31 3.97 0.96 4.79
N LEU A 32 3.10 1.87 4.37
CA LEU A 32 1.76 1.56 3.87
C LEU A 32 1.80 0.72 2.58
N ALA A 33 2.67 1.06 1.63
CA ALA A 33 2.86 0.27 0.42
C ALA A 33 3.30 -1.17 0.76
N ASN A 34 4.22 -1.34 1.71
CA ASN A 34 4.67 -2.64 2.17
C ASN A 34 3.58 -3.41 2.93
N ALA A 35 2.80 -2.74 3.77
CA ALA A 35 1.67 -3.36 4.47
C ALA A 35 0.63 -3.89 3.46
N LEU A 36 0.29 -3.12 2.43
CA LEU A 36 -0.63 -3.55 1.37
C LEU A 36 -0.12 -4.77 0.59
N ARG A 37 1.18 -4.84 0.31
CA ARG A 37 1.82 -6.03 -0.29
C ARG A 37 1.80 -7.23 0.65
N GLY A 38 2.01 -7.01 1.95
CA GLY A 38 1.90 -8.04 2.99
C GLY A 38 0.49 -8.62 3.06
N TYR A 39 -0.52 -7.76 3.15
CA TYR A 39 -1.93 -8.15 3.14
C TYR A 39 -2.31 -8.94 1.89
N LYS A 40 -1.82 -8.54 0.70
CA LYS A 40 -2.02 -9.31 -0.54
C LYS A 40 -1.48 -10.75 -0.39
N GLY A 41 -0.30 -10.91 0.19
CA GLY A 41 0.33 -12.22 0.39
C GLY A 41 -0.43 -13.11 1.37
N GLU A 42 -0.74 -12.58 2.55
CA GLU A 42 -1.41 -13.33 3.63
C GLU A 42 -2.88 -13.64 3.29
N PHE A 43 -3.66 -12.62 2.93
CA PHE A 43 -5.07 -12.75 2.60
C PHE A 43 -5.29 -13.65 1.37
N GLY A 44 -4.46 -13.46 0.33
CA GLY A 44 -4.54 -14.23 -0.90
C GLY A 44 -4.20 -15.71 -0.68
N GLY A 45 -3.20 -16.01 0.15
CA GLY A 45 -2.78 -17.37 0.46
C GLY A 45 -3.80 -18.15 1.29
N GLU A 46 -4.24 -17.58 2.42
CA GLU A 46 -5.15 -18.26 3.35
C GLU A 46 -6.52 -18.53 2.72
N ILE A 47 -7.10 -17.52 2.07
CA ILE A 47 -8.45 -17.65 1.51
C ILE A 47 -8.44 -18.55 0.28
N ARG A 48 -7.41 -18.49 -0.57
CA ARG A 48 -7.32 -19.39 -1.72
C ARG A 48 -7.25 -20.85 -1.29
N GLY A 49 -6.44 -21.15 -0.26
CA GLY A 49 -6.39 -22.49 0.33
C GLY A 49 -7.74 -22.94 0.89
N ALA A 50 -8.45 -22.06 1.60
CA ALA A 50 -9.79 -22.35 2.11
C ALA A 50 -10.81 -22.61 0.98
N ILE A 51 -10.76 -21.82 -0.11
CA ILE A 51 -11.63 -22.02 -1.27
C ILE A 51 -11.33 -23.37 -1.91
N GLU A 52 -10.07 -23.68 -2.20
CA GLU A 52 -9.65 -24.94 -2.85
C GLU A 52 -10.03 -26.16 -2.01
N GLY A 53 -9.80 -26.12 -0.70
CA GLY A 53 -10.17 -27.18 0.23
C GLY A 53 -11.68 -27.42 0.38
N ALA A 54 -12.52 -26.47 -0.03
CA ALA A 54 -13.97 -26.58 0.02
C ALA A 54 -14.58 -27.30 -1.21
N GLU A 55 -13.78 -27.96 -2.04
CA GLU A 55 -14.29 -28.73 -3.17
C GLU A 55 -15.09 -29.96 -2.72
N LEU A 56 -16.27 -30.21 -3.31
CA LEU A 56 -17.04 -31.42 -3.03
C LEU A 56 -16.86 -32.41 -4.20
N PRO A 57 -16.46 -33.66 -3.93
CA PRO A 57 -16.32 -34.68 -4.96
C PRO A 57 -17.69 -35.27 -5.37
N GLY A 58 -17.91 -35.43 -6.69
CA GLY A 58 -18.97 -36.27 -7.27
C GLY A 58 -20.34 -35.61 -7.56
N TRP A 59 -21.08 -36.24 -8.49
CA TRP A 59 -22.48 -36.04 -9.01
C TRP A 59 -22.97 -34.60 -9.31
N PHE A 60 -23.70 -34.46 -10.42
CA PHE A 60 -24.31 -33.21 -10.88
C PHE A 60 -25.67 -32.92 -10.23
N SER A 61 -25.76 -31.89 -9.38
CA SER A 61 -27.04 -31.35 -8.86
C SER A 61 -27.11 -29.83 -9.01
N SER A 62 -28.31 -29.26 -9.03
CA SER A 62 -28.51 -27.80 -9.07
C SER A 62 -27.92 -27.10 -7.84
N ALA A 63 -28.01 -27.73 -6.66
CA ALA A 63 -27.39 -27.23 -5.44
C ALA A 63 -25.85 -27.19 -5.55
N ARG A 64 -25.24 -28.20 -6.18
CA ARG A 64 -23.80 -28.23 -6.44
C ARG A 64 -23.37 -27.11 -7.38
N LEU A 65 -24.12 -26.88 -8.46
CA LEU A 65 -23.81 -25.83 -9.43
C LEU A 65 -23.88 -24.43 -8.80
N LEU A 66 -24.88 -24.17 -7.94
CA LEU A 66 -24.95 -22.93 -7.16
C LEU A 66 -23.79 -22.77 -6.19
N TYR A 67 -23.36 -23.86 -5.55
CA TYR A 67 -22.21 -23.85 -4.65
C TYR A 67 -20.89 -23.57 -5.39
N ASP A 68 -20.64 -24.22 -6.52
CA ASP A 68 -19.45 -23.98 -7.33
C ASP A 68 -19.44 -22.55 -7.90
N LEU A 69 -20.59 -22.03 -8.34
CA LEU A 69 -20.73 -20.62 -8.73
C LEU A 69 -20.40 -19.67 -7.56
N ALA A 70 -20.90 -19.95 -6.36
CA ALA A 70 -20.58 -19.15 -5.19
C ALA A 70 -19.07 -19.18 -4.87
N ARG A 71 -18.41 -20.35 -4.96
CA ARG A 71 -16.96 -20.47 -4.79
C ARG A 71 -16.19 -19.66 -5.83
N ASP A 72 -16.58 -19.73 -7.10
CA ASP A 72 -15.94 -18.96 -8.17
C ASP A 72 -16.12 -17.44 -7.99
N LEU A 73 -17.29 -16.99 -7.53
CA LEU A 73 -17.51 -15.59 -7.17
C LEU A 73 -16.58 -15.14 -6.03
N VAL A 74 -16.38 -15.99 -5.01
CA VAL A 74 -15.42 -15.69 -3.94
C VAL A 74 -13.99 -15.62 -4.50
N ARG A 75 -13.59 -16.54 -5.40
CA ARG A 75 -12.27 -16.49 -6.08
C ARG A 75 -12.04 -15.16 -6.80
N VAL A 76 -13.03 -14.72 -7.58
CA VAL A 76 -12.94 -13.45 -8.32
C VAL A 76 -12.80 -12.27 -7.36
N ASN A 77 -13.56 -12.24 -6.27
CA ASN A 77 -13.45 -11.17 -5.28
C ASN A 77 -12.09 -11.15 -4.58
N VAL A 78 -11.48 -12.31 -4.29
CA VAL A 78 -10.11 -12.38 -3.73
C VAL A 78 -9.11 -11.77 -4.71
N VAL A 79 -9.17 -12.13 -5.99
CA VAL A 79 -8.31 -11.55 -7.03
C VAL A 79 -8.51 -10.03 -7.15
N ALA A 80 -9.76 -9.55 -7.07
CA ALA A 80 -10.06 -8.12 -7.09
C ALA A 80 -9.45 -7.40 -5.88
N CYS A 81 -9.52 -7.97 -4.68
CA CYS A 81 -8.88 -7.43 -3.48
C CYS A 81 -7.35 -7.39 -3.62
N GLU A 82 -6.73 -8.49 -4.07
CA GLU A 82 -5.29 -8.56 -4.33
C GLU A 82 -4.83 -7.46 -5.30
N THR A 83 -5.60 -7.26 -6.39
CA THR A 83 -5.35 -6.22 -7.40
C THR A 83 -5.52 -4.82 -6.80
N GLY A 84 -6.54 -4.62 -5.98
CA GLY A 84 -6.78 -3.35 -5.28
C GLY A 84 -5.63 -2.98 -4.34
N CYS A 85 -5.13 -3.95 -3.56
CA CYS A 85 -3.96 -3.75 -2.69
C CYS A 85 -2.72 -3.36 -3.49
N GLU A 86 -2.46 -4.01 -4.62
CA GLU A 86 -1.32 -3.70 -5.49
C GLU A 86 -1.44 -2.31 -6.12
N ALA A 87 -2.62 -1.95 -6.61
CA ALA A 87 -2.88 -0.62 -7.17
C ALA A 87 -2.68 0.48 -6.13
N LEU A 88 -3.15 0.29 -4.90
CA LEU A 88 -2.95 1.24 -3.80
C LEU A 88 -1.48 1.33 -3.39
N ALA A 89 -0.77 0.19 -3.31
CA ALA A 89 0.66 0.19 -2.99
C ALA A 89 1.47 0.99 -4.02
N ALA A 90 1.14 0.85 -5.31
CA ALA A 90 1.79 1.61 -6.37
C ALA A 90 1.53 3.13 -6.27
N GLN A 91 0.35 3.55 -5.80
CA GLN A 91 0.07 4.97 -5.54
C GLN A 91 0.92 5.52 -4.39
N TYR A 92 1.11 4.75 -3.32
CA TYR A 92 1.98 5.12 -2.21
C TYR A 92 3.46 5.16 -2.62
N ASP A 93 3.93 4.22 -3.45
CA ASP A 93 5.30 4.29 -4.02
C ASP A 93 5.49 5.57 -4.83
N PHE A 94 4.51 5.92 -5.67
CA PHE A 94 4.58 7.12 -6.49
C PHE A 94 4.61 8.38 -5.63
N ALA A 95 3.79 8.45 -4.57
CA ALA A 95 3.83 9.54 -3.60
C ALA A 95 5.20 9.62 -2.90
N ALA A 96 5.75 8.50 -2.44
CA ALA A 96 7.07 8.46 -1.82
C ALA A 96 8.17 8.95 -2.77
N TRP A 97 8.12 8.55 -4.05
CA TRP A 97 9.05 9.02 -5.08
C TRP A 97 8.94 10.54 -5.30
N LEU A 98 7.74 11.10 -5.38
CA LEU A 98 7.54 12.56 -5.51
C LEU A 98 8.15 13.31 -4.32
N LEU A 99 7.96 12.81 -3.10
CA LEU A 99 8.53 13.40 -1.89
C LEU A 99 10.06 13.32 -1.90
N GLU A 100 10.65 12.23 -2.38
CA GLU A 100 12.11 12.12 -2.58
C GLU A 100 12.62 13.16 -3.58
N GLN A 101 11.92 13.40 -4.69
CA GLN A 101 12.28 14.45 -5.65
C GLN A 101 12.17 15.84 -5.03
N GLN A 102 11.12 16.10 -4.26
CA GLN A 102 10.94 17.39 -3.58
C GLN A 102 12.08 17.64 -2.59
N ILE A 103 12.44 16.65 -1.75
CA ILE A 103 13.56 16.77 -0.81
C ILE A 103 14.86 17.08 -1.56
N ALA A 104 15.10 16.40 -2.68
CA ALA A 104 16.30 16.59 -3.49
C ALA A 104 16.37 17.99 -4.13
N VAL A 105 15.23 18.60 -4.48
CA VAL A 105 15.20 19.95 -5.08
C VAL A 105 15.25 21.05 -4.02
N GLU A 106 14.51 20.90 -2.93
CA GLU A 106 14.33 21.97 -1.92
C GLU A 106 15.50 22.07 -0.92
N PHE A 107 16.24 20.99 -0.69
CA PHE A 107 17.29 20.92 0.34
C PHE A 107 18.66 20.49 -0.20
N TRP A 108 18.95 20.80 -1.47
CA TRP A 108 20.24 20.57 -2.11
C TRP A 108 21.30 21.59 -1.69
#